data_AF-A0A914RBX7-F1
#
_entry.id   AF-A0A914RBX7-F1
#
_cell.length_a   1.000
_cell.length_b   1.000
_cell.length_c   1.000
_cell.angle_alpha   90.00
_cell.angle_beta   90.00
_cell.angle_gamma   90.00
#
_symmetry.space_group_name_H-M   'P 1'
#
loop_
_entity.id
_entity.type
_entity.pdbx_description
1 polymer ?
#
loop_
_entity_poly.entity_id
_entity_poly.type
_entity_poly.pdbx_seq_one_letter_code
_entity_poly.pdbx_strand_id
1 'polypeptide(L)'
;MDAEYASYYTREVMLILIREFASPDEEMKKIVLKVVKQCCATDGVEASYIRDEILSHFFKAFWNHRMALDRRNYRQLVDTTVEMAQKAVGSAEMIARVVDDLKDENELYRKMVMETIENIVALMGANDIDARLEEQLIDGIVYAFQEQTQEVCTVWPIHFNFYSFATGMLLQLKAKD
;
A
#
# COMPACT_ATOMS: atom_id res chain seq x y z
N MET A 1 7.66 11.81 26.33
CA MET A 1 6.77 10.72 26.79
C MET A 1 7.55 9.43 26.64
N ASP A 2 7.57 8.56 27.65
CA ASP A 2 8.35 7.32 27.62
C ASP A 2 7.80 6.36 26.56
N ALA A 3 8.69 5.72 25.80
CA ALA A 3 8.32 4.82 24.69
C ALA A 3 7.50 3.61 25.17
N GLU A 4 7.70 3.17 26.42
CA GLU A 4 6.96 2.06 27.02
C GLU A 4 5.48 2.42 27.26
N TYR A 5 5.18 3.62 27.80
CA TYR A 5 3.80 4.06 27.98
C TYR A 5 3.10 4.26 26.64
N ALA A 6 3.81 4.80 25.63
CA ALA A 6 3.25 4.95 24.29
C ALA A 6 2.90 3.59 23.66
N SER A 7 3.75 2.58 23.84
CA SER A 7 3.49 1.21 23.36
C SER A 7 2.23 0.61 24.01
N TYR A 8 2.11 0.72 25.34
CA TYR A 8 0.96 0.17 26.08
C TYR A 8 -0.37 0.76 25.60
N TYR A 9 -0.48 2.09 25.53
CA TYR A 9 -1.71 2.74 25.04
C TYR A 9 -1.97 2.45 23.57
N THR A 10 -0.93 2.36 22.74
CA THR A 10 -1.11 2.04 21.31
C THR A 10 -1.68 0.64 21.12
N ARG A 11 -1.25 -0.35 21.92
CA ARG A 11 -1.81 -1.71 21.86
C ARG A 11 -3.29 -1.74 22.26
N GLU A 12 -3.66 -1.09 23.36
CA GLU A 12 -5.06 -1.02 23.82
C GLU A 12 -5.96 -0.32 22.79
N VAL A 13 -5.52 0.81 22.24
CA VAL A 13 -6.27 1.55 21.21
C VAL A 13 -6.36 0.73 19.93
N MET A 14 -5.32 -0.01 19.55
CA MET A 14 -5.31 -0.81 18.32
C MET A 14 -6.36 -1.91 18.34
N LEU A 15 -6.65 -2.52 19.49
CA LEU A 15 -7.74 -3.51 19.61
C LEU A 15 -9.12 -2.91 19.31
N ILE A 16 -9.33 -1.65 19.70
CA ILE A 16 -10.57 -0.92 19.38
C ILE A 16 -10.59 -0.58 17.89
N LEU A 17 -9.47 -0.11 17.33
CA LEU A 17 -9.37 0.21 15.90
C LEU A 17 -9.66 -1.01 15.02
N ILE A 18 -9.08 -2.17 15.33
CA ILE A 18 -9.31 -3.41 14.56
C ILE A 18 -10.81 -3.78 14.53
N ARG A 19 -11.54 -3.53 15.62
CA ARG A 19 -13.00 -3.75 15.64
C ARG A 19 -13.74 -2.77 14.74
N GLU A 20 -13.31 -1.51 14.72
CA GLU A 20 -13.89 -0.45 13.90
C GLU A 20 -13.53 -0.56 12.40
N PHE A 21 -12.57 -1.43 12.01
CA PHE A 21 -12.25 -1.67 10.59
C PHE A 21 -13.46 -2.18 9.80
N ALA A 22 -14.38 -2.89 10.46
CA ALA A 22 -15.61 -3.40 9.84
C ALA A 22 -16.75 -2.36 9.80
N SER A 23 -16.52 -1.14 10.27
CA SER A 23 -17.55 -0.09 10.31
C SER A 23 -18.03 0.25 8.89
N PRO A 24 -19.35 0.34 8.63
CA PRO A 24 -19.89 0.74 7.34
C PRO A 24 -19.83 2.26 7.12
N ASP A 25 -19.52 3.05 8.15
CA ASP A 25 -19.42 4.50 8.07
C ASP A 25 -18.08 4.92 7.46
N GLU A 26 -18.14 5.60 6.31
CA GLU A 26 -16.97 6.04 5.56
C GLU A 26 -16.18 7.16 6.29
N GLU A 27 -16.84 8.02 7.06
CA GLU A 27 -16.09 9.00 7.89
C GLU A 27 -15.41 8.30 9.08
N MET A 28 -16.01 7.25 9.63
CA MET A 28 -15.34 6.43 10.65
C MET A 28 -14.09 5.77 10.09
N LYS A 29 -14.17 5.12 8.91
CA LYS A 29 -13.02 4.49 8.24
C LYS A 29 -11.87 5.46 8.02
N LYS A 30 -12.16 6.68 7.61
CA LYS A 30 -11.18 7.75 7.38
C LYS A 30 -10.48 8.16 8.68
N ILE A 31 -11.22 8.28 9.79
CA ILE A 31 -10.63 8.55 11.11
C ILE A 31 -9.74 7.37 11.51
N VAL A 32 -10.24 6.15 11.37
CA VAL A 32 -9.52 4.93 11.70
C VAL A 32 -8.21 4.81 10.91
N LEU A 33 -8.22 5.03 9.59
CA LEU A 33 -7.00 5.03 8.76
C LEU A 33 -5.98 6.06 9.25
N LYS A 34 -6.43 7.27 9.57
CA LYS A 34 -5.56 8.32 10.09
C LYS A 34 -4.93 7.93 11.42
N VAL A 35 -5.69 7.32 12.32
CA VAL A 35 -5.18 6.87 13.63
C VAL A 35 -4.24 5.68 13.46
N VAL A 36 -4.54 4.71 12.58
CA VAL A 36 -3.66 3.58 12.27
C VAL A 36 -2.30 4.09 11.76
N LYS A 37 -2.30 5.03 10.82
CA LYS A 37 -1.07 5.67 10.33
C LYS A 37 -0.24 6.27 11.48
N GLN A 38 -0.89 7.02 12.37
CA GLN A 38 -0.22 7.63 13.52
C GLN A 38 0.33 6.58 14.49
N CYS A 39 -0.43 5.52 14.77
CA CYS A 39 -0.01 4.43 15.63
C CYS A 39 1.23 3.72 15.06
N CYS A 40 1.25 3.43 13.75
CA CYS A 40 2.41 2.83 13.10
C CYS A 40 3.64 3.76 13.12
N ALA A 41 3.44 5.08 13.11
CA ALA A 41 4.51 6.07 13.20
C ALA A 41 5.11 6.23 14.61
N THR A 42 4.40 5.82 15.68
CA THR A 42 4.83 6.02 17.07
C THR A 42 6.08 5.20 17.45
N ASP A 43 6.98 5.82 18.22
CA ASP A 43 8.15 5.16 18.80
C ASP A 43 7.73 4.29 20.00
N GLY A 44 7.77 2.97 19.81
CA GLY A 44 7.35 1.98 20.81
C GLY A 44 6.43 0.88 20.23
N VAL A 45 5.93 1.04 19.01
CA VAL A 45 5.20 -0.03 18.32
C VAL A 45 6.20 -0.91 17.57
N GLU A 46 6.24 -2.18 17.93
CA GLU A 46 7.13 -3.16 17.29
C GLU A 46 6.65 -3.50 15.87
N ALA A 47 7.60 -3.63 14.95
CA ALA A 47 7.34 -4.02 13.57
C ALA A 47 6.62 -5.38 13.46
N SER A 48 6.99 -6.34 14.31
CA SER A 48 6.35 -7.66 14.41
C SER A 48 4.87 -7.54 14.77
N TYR A 49 4.52 -6.71 15.75
CA TYR A 49 3.13 -6.48 16.15
C TYR A 49 2.28 -5.95 14.99
N ILE A 50 2.81 -4.99 14.22
CA ILE A 50 2.10 -4.46 13.04
C ILE A 50 1.89 -5.59 12.00
N ARG A 51 2.94 -6.39 11.78
CA ARG A 51 2.91 -7.47 10.79
C ARG A 51 1.92 -8.57 11.12
N ASP A 52 1.92 -9.01 12.37
CA ASP A 52 1.21 -10.21 12.80
C ASP A 52 -0.25 -9.90 13.16
N GLU A 53 -0.51 -8.76 13.81
CA GLU A 53 -1.84 -8.44 14.36
C GLU A 53 -2.63 -7.45 13.50
N ILE A 54 -1.97 -6.52 12.80
CA ILE A 54 -2.67 -5.41 12.11
C ILE A 54 -2.83 -5.68 10.61
N LEU A 55 -1.78 -6.10 9.91
CA LEU A 55 -1.78 -6.17 8.44
C LEU A 55 -2.93 -7.01 7.88
N SER A 56 -3.16 -8.20 8.44
CA SER A 56 -4.19 -9.12 7.96
C SER A 56 -5.59 -8.49 8.03
N HIS A 57 -5.91 -7.83 9.14
CA HIS A 57 -7.16 -7.10 9.33
C HIS A 57 -7.26 -5.87 8.42
N PHE A 58 -6.16 -5.13 8.27
CA PHE A 58 -6.11 -3.92 7.45
C PHE A 58 -6.39 -4.22 5.97
N PHE A 59 -5.69 -5.20 5.38
CA PHE A 59 -5.90 -5.60 4.00
C PHE A 59 -7.33 -6.11 3.77
N LYS A 60 -7.82 -6.99 4.65
CA LYS A 60 -9.18 -7.52 4.54
C LYS A 60 -10.27 -6.44 4.58
N ALA A 61 -10.08 -5.40 5.38
CA ALA A 61 -11.09 -4.37 5.58
C ALA A 61 -11.02 -3.22 4.56
N PHE A 62 -9.81 -2.75 4.23
CA PHE A 62 -9.62 -1.53 3.46
C PHE A 62 -9.23 -1.78 1.99
N TRP A 63 -8.59 -2.89 1.66
CA TRP A 63 -8.21 -3.17 0.27
C TRP A 63 -9.36 -3.79 -0.51
N ASN A 64 -10.40 -2.98 -0.78
CA ASN A 64 -11.57 -3.38 -1.55
C ASN A 64 -11.93 -2.33 -2.64
N HIS A 65 -12.78 -2.74 -3.59
CA HIS A 65 -13.19 -1.88 -4.71
C HIS A 65 -13.90 -0.59 -4.28
N ARG A 66 -14.61 -0.57 -3.15
CA ARG A 66 -15.32 0.63 -2.68
C ARG A 66 -14.34 1.74 -2.28
N MET A 67 -13.22 1.36 -1.65
CA MET A 67 -12.19 2.30 -1.24
C MET A 67 -11.49 2.97 -2.43
N ALA A 68 -11.46 2.30 -3.59
CA ALA A 68 -10.90 2.86 -4.83
C ALA A 68 -11.82 3.90 -5.51
N LEU A 69 -13.13 3.92 -5.21
CA LEU A 69 -14.08 4.86 -5.80
C LEU A 69 -13.96 6.28 -5.19
N ASP A 70 -13.69 6.38 -3.90
CA ASP A 70 -13.54 7.68 -3.22
C ASP A 70 -12.09 8.13 -3.22
N ARG A 71 -11.81 9.23 -3.93
CA ARG A 71 -10.46 9.82 -4.05
C ARG A 71 -9.80 10.16 -2.71
N ARG A 72 -10.57 10.52 -1.67
CA ARG A 72 -10.00 10.86 -0.36
C ARG A 72 -9.56 9.62 0.41
N ASN A 73 -10.42 8.60 0.43
CA ASN A 73 -10.17 7.33 1.09
C ASN A 73 -9.03 6.57 0.38
N TYR A 74 -9.05 6.57 -0.95
CA TYR A 74 -7.96 6.12 -1.81
C TYR A 74 -6.61 6.68 -1.37
N ARG A 75 -6.48 8.01 -1.30
CA ARG A 75 -5.20 8.65 -1.01
C ARG A 75 -4.70 8.33 0.39
N GLN A 76 -5.60 8.34 1.38
CA GLN A 76 -5.25 7.99 2.75
C GLN A 76 -4.85 6.52 2.89
N LEU A 77 -5.51 5.62 2.16
CA LEU A 77 -5.18 4.20 2.16
C LEU A 77 -3.79 3.95 1.59
N VAL A 78 -3.47 4.57 0.45
CA VAL A 78 -2.14 4.54 -0.17
C VAL A 78 -1.09 5.07 0.80
N ASP A 79 -1.29 6.29 1.33
CA ASP A 79 -0.35 6.93 2.26
C ASP A 79 -0.13 6.10 3.55
N THR A 80 -1.16 5.43 4.05
CA THR A 80 -1.07 4.58 5.24
C THR A 80 -0.34 3.27 4.94
N THR A 81 -0.59 2.67 3.78
CA THR A 81 0.08 1.43 3.36
C THR A 81 1.57 1.66 3.15
N VAL A 82 1.96 2.79 2.53
CA VAL A 82 3.37 3.17 2.36
C VAL A 82 4.08 3.37 3.71
N GLU A 83 3.41 4.02 4.67
CA GLU A 83 3.96 4.21 6.02
C GLU A 83 4.16 2.85 6.74
N MET A 84 3.18 1.95 6.63
CA MET A 84 3.28 0.60 7.19
C MET A 84 4.42 -0.20 6.55
N ALA A 85 4.63 -0.06 5.23
CA ALA A 85 5.73 -0.70 4.52
C ALA A 85 7.09 -0.21 5.07
N GLN A 86 7.24 1.10 5.25
CA GLN A 86 8.47 1.73 5.74
C GLN A 86 8.83 1.31 7.15
N LYS A 87 7.85 1.22 8.06
CA LYS A 87 8.08 0.92 9.49
C LYS A 87 8.21 -0.57 9.81
N ALA A 88 7.42 -1.44 9.19
CA ALA A 88 7.17 -2.77 9.74
C ALA A 88 7.57 -3.95 8.85
N VAL A 89 7.32 -3.83 7.54
CA VAL A 89 7.20 -5.00 6.67
C VAL A 89 8.33 -5.07 5.65
N GLY A 90 8.85 -3.92 5.23
CA GLY A 90 9.75 -3.84 4.08
C GLY A 90 8.99 -3.74 2.76
N SER A 91 9.69 -3.30 1.71
CA SER A 91 9.09 -3.07 0.39
C SER A 91 8.62 -4.37 -0.27
N ALA A 92 9.47 -5.40 -0.28
CA ALA A 92 9.18 -6.67 -0.93
C ALA A 92 7.95 -7.38 -0.34
N GLU A 93 7.86 -7.48 0.99
CA GLU A 93 6.76 -8.18 1.65
C GLU A 93 5.44 -7.40 1.55
N MET A 94 5.48 -6.06 1.46
CA MET A 94 4.27 -5.27 1.20
C MET A 94 3.81 -5.42 -0.25
N ILE A 95 4.74 -5.34 -1.21
CA ILE A 95 4.44 -5.50 -2.63
C ILE A 95 3.89 -6.89 -2.93
N ALA A 96 4.46 -7.94 -2.33
CA ALA A 96 3.99 -9.32 -2.47
C ALA A 96 2.53 -9.53 -2.04
N ARG A 97 1.99 -8.67 -1.16
CA ARG A 97 0.58 -8.74 -0.74
C ARG A 97 -0.40 -8.13 -1.74
N VAL A 98 0.05 -7.19 -2.56
CA VAL A 98 -0.80 -6.41 -3.47
C VAL A 98 -0.52 -6.69 -4.95
N VAL A 99 0.57 -7.41 -5.28
CA VAL A 99 0.98 -7.64 -6.67
C VAL A 99 -0.07 -8.40 -7.48
N ASP A 100 -0.77 -9.36 -6.88
CA ASP A 100 -1.80 -10.14 -7.56
C ASP A 100 -3.03 -9.28 -7.91
N ASP A 101 -3.29 -8.22 -7.11
CA ASP A 101 -4.40 -7.28 -7.32
C ASP A 101 -4.18 -6.36 -8.53
N LEU A 102 -2.97 -6.32 -9.11
CA LEU A 102 -2.71 -5.64 -10.38
C LEU A 102 -3.51 -6.24 -11.54
N LYS A 103 -4.01 -7.47 -11.38
CA LYS A 103 -4.82 -8.16 -12.38
C LYS A 103 -6.30 -8.18 -12.06
N ASP A 104 -6.76 -7.36 -11.12
CA ASP A 104 -8.18 -7.21 -10.81
C ASP A 104 -8.96 -6.63 -12.00
N GLU A 105 -10.24 -6.98 -12.17
CA GLU A 105 -11.08 -6.50 -13.28
C GLU A 105 -11.40 -4.99 -13.17
N ASN A 106 -11.42 -4.44 -11.96
CA ASN A 106 -11.75 -3.04 -11.68
C ASN A 106 -10.54 -2.12 -11.88
N GLU A 107 -10.61 -1.28 -12.92
CA GLU A 107 -9.53 -0.36 -13.29
C GLU A 107 -9.16 0.64 -12.18
N LEU A 108 -10.13 1.13 -11.41
CA LEU A 108 -9.86 2.05 -10.30
C LEU A 108 -9.09 1.36 -9.16
N TYR A 109 -9.37 0.07 -8.94
CA TYR A 109 -8.68 -0.72 -7.95
C TYR A 109 -7.25 -1.05 -8.40
N ARG A 110 -7.06 -1.51 -9.65
CA ARG A 110 -5.72 -1.68 -10.25
C ARG A 110 -4.88 -0.41 -10.15
N LYS A 111 -5.50 0.76 -10.37
CA LYS A 111 -4.83 2.05 -10.24
C LYS A 111 -4.34 2.32 -8.80
N MET A 112 -5.16 2.01 -7.80
CA MET A 112 -4.79 2.14 -6.39
C MET A 112 -3.59 1.27 -6.02
N VAL A 113 -3.59 0.04 -6.52
CA VAL A 113 -2.49 -0.92 -6.36
C VAL A 113 -1.22 -0.38 -7.00
N MET A 114 -1.31 0.05 -8.27
CA MET A 114 -0.19 0.64 -9.02
C MET A 114 0.43 1.84 -8.31
N GLU A 115 -0.39 2.80 -7.86
CA GLU A 115 0.10 3.99 -7.15
C GLU A 115 0.75 3.62 -5.82
N THR A 116 0.24 2.60 -5.13
CA THR A 116 0.85 2.12 -3.89
C THR A 116 2.22 1.51 -4.15
N ILE A 117 2.36 0.65 -5.17
CA ILE A 117 3.63 0.04 -5.54
C ILE A 117 4.64 1.11 -5.97
N GLU A 118 4.23 2.06 -6.82
CA GLU A 118 5.07 3.19 -7.24
C GLU A 118 5.61 3.97 -6.04
N ASN A 119 4.74 4.34 -5.10
CA ASN A 119 5.13 5.09 -3.91
C ASN A 119 6.07 4.30 -2.99
N ILE A 120 5.84 2.99 -2.81
CA ILE A 120 6.73 2.14 -2.00
C ILE A 120 8.12 2.04 -2.66
N VAL A 121 8.18 1.77 -3.96
CA VAL A 121 9.44 1.65 -4.70
C VAL A 121 10.18 2.99 -4.73
N ALA A 122 9.47 4.10 -4.92
CA ALA A 122 10.07 5.44 -4.90
C ALA A 122 10.68 5.80 -3.53
N LEU A 123 10.05 5.38 -2.44
CA LEU A 123 10.49 5.71 -1.08
C LEU A 123 11.60 4.78 -0.56
N MET A 124 11.48 3.47 -0.79
CA MET A 124 12.33 2.44 -0.18
C MET A 124 13.32 1.80 -1.16
N GLY A 125 13.08 1.95 -2.47
CA GLY A 125 13.81 1.24 -3.51
C GLY A 125 13.34 -0.21 -3.70
N ALA A 126 13.94 -0.87 -4.70
CA ALA A 126 13.65 -2.25 -5.12
C ALA A 126 14.74 -3.26 -4.69
N ASN A 127 15.53 -2.92 -3.67
CA ASN A 127 16.69 -3.74 -3.30
C ASN A 127 16.31 -5.10 -2.70
N ASP A 128 15.16 -5.19 -2.04
CA ASP A 128 14.73 -6.41 -1.35
C ASP A 128 13.81 -7.29 -2.23
N ILE A 129 13.54 -6.88 -3.47
CA ILE A 129 12.68 -7.62 -4.41
C ILE A 129 13.50 -8.76 -5.02
N ASP A 130 12.98 -9.99 -4.90
CA ASP A 130 13.56 -11.19 -5.51
C ASP A 130 13.08 -11.37 -6.96
N ALA A 131 13.78 -12.21 -7.73
CA ALA A 131 13.49 -12.41 -9.16
C ALA A 131 12.05 -12.88 -9.41
N ARG A 132 11.48 -13.66 -8.48
CA ARG A 132 10.09 -14.13 -8.60
C ARG A 132 9.09 -12.97 -8.45
N LEU A 133 9.26 -12.14 -7.43
CA LEU A 133 8.38 -10.98 -7.22
C LEU A 133 8.54 -9.95 -8.35
N GLU A 134 9.76 -9.81 -8.90
CA GLU A 134 10.03 -9.00 -10.08
C GLU A 134 9.23 -9.47 -11.30
N GLU A 135 9.25 -10.78 -11.60
CA GLU A 135 8.45 -11.34 -12.71
C GLU A 135 6.95 -11.11 -12.51
N GLN A 136 6.43 -11.32 -11.28
CA GLN A 136 5.02 -11.08 -10.96
C GLN A 136 4.64 -9.60 -11.14
N LEU A 137 5.51 -8.68 -10.71
CA LEU A 137 5.33 -7.25 -10.89
C LEU A 137 5.27 -6.88 -12.37
N ILE A 138 6.23 -7.34 -13.16
CA ILE A 138 6.27 -7.04 -14.60
C ILE A 138 5.00 -7.55 -15.28
N ASP A 139 4.60 -8.79 -15.01
CA ASP A 139 3.39 -9.39 -15.60
C ASP A 139 2.10 -8.66 -15.17
N GLY A 140 1.98 -8.31 -13.89
CA GLY A 140 0.86 -7.51 -13.39
C GLY A 140 0.79 -6.11 -14.00
N ILE A 141 1.93 -5.42 -14.12
CA ILE A 141 2.02 -4.09 -14.73
C ILE A 141 1.65 -4.15 -16.22
N VAL A 142 2.13 -5.16 -16.95
CA VAL A 142 1.79 -5.35 -18.37
C VAL A 142 0.29 -5.59 -18.54
N TYR A 143 -0.31 -6.43 -17.71
CA TYR A 143 -1.76 -6.66 -17.74
C TYR A 143 -2.54 -5.38 -17.46
N ALA A 144 -2.20 -4.66 -16.39
CA ALA A 144 -2.87 -3.43 -16.00
C ALA A 144 -2.80 -2.35 -17.10
N PHE A 145 -1.69 -2.30 -17.84
CA PHE A 145 -1.49 -1.39 -18.97
C PHE A 145 -2.30 -1.79 -20.21
N GLN A 146 -2.40 -3.08 -20.51
CA GLN A 146 -3.18 -3.58 -21.66
C GLN A 146 -4.68 -3.32 -21.48
N GLU A 147 -5.20 -3.49 -20.28
CA GLU A 147 -6.61 -3.32 -19.94
C GLU A 147 -6.98 -1.87 -19.55
N GLN A 148 -6.12 -0.89 -19.85
CA GLN A 148 -6.36 0.50 -19.49
C GLN A 148 -7.37 1.16 -20.44
N THR A 149 -8.36 1.87 -19.90
CA THR A 149 -9.34 2.63 -20.69
C THR A 149 -9.10 4.15 -20.60
N GLN A 150 -9.38 4.89 -21.68
CA GLN A 150 -9.08 6.32 -21.77
C GLN A 150 -9.84 7.20 -20.77
N GLU A 151 -10.93 6.73 -20.16
CA GLU A 151 -11.75 7.55 -19.25
C GLU A 151 -11.07 7.76 -17.89
N VAL A 152 -10.29 6.78 -17.42
CA VAL A 152 -9.49 6.87 -16.17
C VAL A 152 -8.15 7.59 -16.41
N CYS A 153 -7.77 7.82 -17.67
CA CYS A 153 -6.51 8.47 -18.07
C CYS A 153 -6.38 9.94 -17.65
N THR A 154 -7.46 10.65 -17.35
CA THR A 154 -7.39 12.07 -16.95
C THR A 154 -6.64 12.31 -15.63
N VAL A 155 -6.36 11.24 -14.87
CA VAL A 155 -5.58 11.26 -13.63
C VAL A 155 -4.29 10.44 -13.77
N TRP A 156 -3.96 9.97 -14.99
CA TRP A 156 -2.66 9.42 -15.35
C TRP A 156 -1.84 10.52 -16.04
N PRO A 157 -0.97 11.29 -15.36
CA PRO A 157 0.14 11.96 -16.04
C PRO A 157 1.22 10.93 -16.43
N ILE A 158 0.81 9.71 -16.79
CA ILE A 158 1.69 8.53 -16.88
C ILE A 158 2.00 8.20 -18.35
N HIS A 159 1.35 8.82 -19.33
CA HIS A 159 1.78 8.67 -20.73
C HIS A 159 3.21 9.19 -20.97
N PHE A 160 3.71 10.10 -20.10
CA PHE A 160 5.10 10.55 -20.11
C PHE A 160 6.00 9.81 -19.10
N ASN A 161 5.41 9.14 -18.10
CA ASN A 161 6.14 8.53 -17.00
C ASN A 161 6.17 7.00 -17.01
N PHE A 162 5.31 6.28 -17.74
CA PHE A 162 5.38 4.81 -17.79
C PHE A 162 6.66 4.33 -18.46
N TYR A 163 7.07 4.96 -19.57
CA TYR A 163 8.38 4.69 -20.16
C TYR A 163 9.50 5.09 -19.19
N SER A 164 9.42 6.23 -18.50
CA SER A 164 10.46 6.63 -17.53
C SER A 164 10.51 5.74 -16.28
N PHE A 165 9.36 5.25 -15.81
CA PHE A 165 9.20 4.41 -14.63
C PHE A 165 9.51 2.94 -14.93
N ALA A 166 8.97 2.37 -16.00
CA ALA A 166 9.33 1.03 -16.43
C ALA A 166 10.82 0.97 -16.81
N THR A 167 11.35 1.97 -17.54
CA THR A 167 12.78 2.01 -17.86
C THR A 167 13.63 2.33 -16.64
N GLY A 168 13.17 3.18 -15.72
CA GLY A 168 13.87 3.52 -14.47
C GLY A 168 13.91 2.36 -13.47
N MET A 169 12.80 1.65 -13.31
CA MET A 169 12.70 0.43 -12.51
C MET A 169 13.54 -0.69 -13.14
N LEU A 170 13.43 -0.91 -14.46
CA LEU A 170 14.28 -1.88 -15.18
C LEU A 170 15.78 -1.50 -15.14
N LEU A 171 16.13 -0.21 -15.14
CA LEU A 171 17.51 0.25 -14.99
C LEU A 171 18.03 0.03 -13.56
N GLN A 172 17.20 0.30 -12.53
CA GLN A 172 17.57 0.02 -11.14
C GLN A 172 17.69 -1.49 -10.87
N LEU A 173 16.86 -2.31 -11.53
CA LEU A 173 16.92 -3.77 -11.42
C LEU A 173 18.13 -4.35 -12.18
N LYS A 174 18.46 -3.84 -13.38
CA LYS A 174 19.65 -4.25 -14.15
C LYS A 174 20.99 -3.78 -13.58
N ALA A 175 21.02 -2.76 -12.74
CA ALA A 175 22.26 -2.24 -12.14
C ALA A 175 22.79 -3.09 -10.95
N LYS A 176 22.11 -4.20 -10.62
CA LYS A 176 22.53 -5.15 -9.59
C LYS A 176 23.46 -6.26 -10.08
N ASP A 177 23.66 -6.40 -11.39
CA ASP A 177 24.64 -7.30 -12.01
C ASP A 177 25.95 -6.56 -12.35
#